data_AF-A0A521UPG8-F1
#
_entry.id   AF-A0A521UPG8-F1
#
_cell.length_a   1.000
_cell.length_b   1.000
_cell.length_c   1.000
_cell.angle_alpha   90.00
_cell.angle_beta   90.00
_cell.angle_gamma   90.00
#
_symmetry.space_group_name_H-M   'P 1'
#
loop_
_entity.id
_entity.type
_entity.pdbx_description
1 polymer ?
#
loop_
_entity_poly.entity_id
_entity_poly.type
_entity_poly.pdbx_seq_one_letter_code
_entity_poly.pdbx_strand_id
1 'polypeptide(L)'
;LIEAKRSVRKLYTESLIGRGDITEEEAEQLLRDYQERLERVFAETHAAQTSPIPVITADTGAVSDLELPSAQQSDTGSGAPESTAISAETLARIGKAHIEYPEGFTVHAKLKQLLEKREVMSREGGIDWGFGELAAFGSLTMEGVPVRLAGQDSRRGTFVQRHAVFHDRANGDEWTPLANLTEDQAKLWIYDSLLSEYAAMGFEYGYSVERPDALVLWEAQFGDFVNGAQTIIDEFISSAEQKWGQRSSLVLMLPHGYEGQGPDHSSARIERFLQLCAEENMIVANPTTPASHFHLLRRQAYSRPRKPLIIFTPKQLLRLKAAASSVEDFTSGAFRPVIPEHEQLQADAVERVLLVSGRLYYDLLSTR
;
A
#
# COMPACT_ATOMS: atom_id res chain seq x y z
N LEU A 1 32.74 -12.27 -38.07
CA LEU A 1 33.01 -11.99 -36.63
C LEU A 1 31.80 -12.49 -35.83
N ILE A 2 32.00 -13.05 -34.63
CA ILE A 2 31.10 -14.01 -33.92
C ILE A 2 30.94 -15.37 -34.62
N GLU A 3 30.47 -15.44 -35.87
CA GLU A 3 30.29 -16.73 -36.58
C GLU A 3 31.59 -17.53 -36.76
N ALA A 4 32.73 -16.84 -36.83
CA ALA A 4 34.05 -17.45 -36.92
C ALA A 4 34.59 -17.93 -35.56
N LYS A 5 33.87 -17.71 -34.45
CA LYS A 5 34.28 -18.15 -33.11
C LYS A 5 33.57 -19.45 -32.77
N ARG A 6 34.33 -20.41 -32.26
CA ARG A 6 33.79 -21.64 -31.65
C ARG A 6 33.03 -21.29 -30.37
N SER A 7 31.97 -22.03 -30.06
CA SER A 7 31.19 -21.80 -28.83
C SER A 7 32.05 -22.03 -27.58
N VAL A 8 31.70 -21.35 -26.48
CA VAL A 8 32.38 -21.50 -25.19
C VAL A 8 32.36 -22.97 -24.73
N ARG A 9 31.24 -23.67 -24.94
CA ARG A 9 31.13 -25.11 -24.67
C ARG A 9 32.20 -25.91 -25.43
N LYS A 10 32.31 -25.71 -26.75
CA LYS A 10 33.28 -26.45 -27.58
C LYS A 10 34.72 -26.19 -27.16
N LEU A 11 35.07 -24.93 -26.89
CA LEU A 11 36.41 -24.56 -26.41
C LEU A 11 36.74 -25.19 -25.06
N TYR A 12 35.78 -25.23 -24.12
CA TYR A 12 35.99 -25.83 -22.81
C TYR A 12 36.07 -27.36 -22.87
N THR A 13 35.22 -28.00 -23.68
CA THR A 13 35.29 -29.45 -23.93
C THR A 13 36.62 -29.85 -24.56
N GLU A 14 37.07 -29.17 -25.62
CA GLU A 14 38.39 -29.42 -26.23
C GLU A 14 39.53 -29.20 -25.22
N SER A 15 39.42 -28.21 -24.33
CA SER A 15 40.40 -27.97 -23.27
C SER A 15 40.42 -29.08 -22.21
N LEU A 16 39.27 -29.64 -21.84
CA LEU A 16 39.19 -30.75 -20.88
C LEU A 16 39.74 -32.04 -21.50
N ILE A 17 39.41 -32.32 -22.78
CA ILE A 17 39.97 -33.44 -23.54
C ILE A 17 41.49 -33.27 -23.67
N GLY A 18 41.97 -32.08 -24.05
CA GLY A 18 43.39 -31.80 -24.19
C GLY A 18 44.19 -31.88 -22.90
N ARG A 19 43.54 -31.74 -21.74
CA ARG A 19 44.13 -31.95 -20.41
C ARG A 19 44.07 -33.39 -19.93
N GLY A 20 43.28 -34.24 -20.60
CA GLY A 20 43.00 -35.61 -20.17
C GLY A 20 42.02 -35.72 -19.00
N ASP A 21 41.25 -34.65 -18.71
CA ASP A 21 40.25 -34.63 -17.65
C ASP A 21 39.00 -35.46 -18.02
N ILE A 22 38.70 -35.55 -19.32
CA ILE A 22 37.64 -36.38 -19.92
C ILE A 22 38.10 -36.91 -21.29
N THR A 23 37.49 -37.99 -21.79
CA THR A 23 37.72 -38.46 -23.17
C THR A 23 36.77 -37.81 -24.18
N GLU A 24 37.05 -37.97 -25.48
CA GLU A 24 36.15 -37.54 -26.54
C GLU A 24 34.83 -38.34 -26.52
N GLU A 25 34.88 -39.66 -26.24
CA GLU A 25 33.67 -40.46 -26.08
C GLU A 25 32.81 -40.02 -24.88
N GLU A 26 33.45 -39.69 -23.74
CA GLU A 26 32.74 -39.16 -22.57
C GLU A 26 32.06 -37.82 -22.87
N ALA A 27 32.74 -36.93 -23.60
CA ALA A 27 32.18 -35.64 -24.01
C ALA A 27 30.98 -35.81 -24.96
N GLU A 28 31.05 -36.74 -25.91
CA GLU A 28 29.92 -37.04 -26.80
C GLU A 28 28.77 -37.74 -26.07
N GLN A 29 29.08 -38.64 -25.14
CA GLN A 29 28.06 -39.33 -24.35
C GLN A 29 27.28 -38.34 -23.49
N LEU A 30 27.95 -37.40 -22.82
CA LEU A 30 27.30 -36.33 -22.06
C LEU A 30 26.37 -35.47 -22.93
N LEU A 31 26.73 -35.25 -24.21
CA LEU A 31 25.87 -34.54 -25.15
C LEU A 31 24.60 -35.36 -25.46
N ARG A 32 24.78 -36.64 -25.78
CA ARG A 32 23.68 -37.56 -26.08
C ARG A 32 22.74 -37.68 -24.88
N ASP A 33 23.28 -37.92 -23.69
CA ASP A 33 22.51 -38.02 -22.45
C ASP A 33 21.69 -36.76 -22.17
N TYR A 34 22.27 -35.57 -22.39
CA TYR A 34 21.54 -34.31 -22.20
C TYR A 34 20.41 -34.15 -23.22
N GLN A 35 20.65 -34.51 -24.48
CA GLN A 35 19.63 -34.43 -25.53
C GLN A 35 18.50 -35.44 -25.30
N GLU A 36 18.83 -36.68 -24.96
CA GLU A 36 17.85 -37.71 -24.59
C GLU A 36 17.02 -37.27 -23.37
N ARG A 37 17.63 -36.62 -22.38
CA ARG A 37 16.90 -36.04 -21.25
C ARG A 37 15.92 -34.94 -21.69
N LEU A 38 16.32 -34.05 -22.59
CA LEU A 38 15.42 -33.01 -23.12
C LEU A 38 14.26 -33.61 -23.91
N GLU A 39 14.52 -34.62 -24.75
CA GLU A 39 13.49 -35.32 -25.53
C GLU A 39 12.52 -36.06 -24.63
N ARG A 40 13.02 -36.70 -23.57
CA ARG A 40 12.19 -37.35 -22.55
C ARG A 40 11.28 -36.35 -21.83
N VAL A 41 11.83 -35.24 -21.34
CA VAL A 41 11.05 -34.19 -20.66
C VAL A 41 10.00 -33.60 -21.61
N PHE A 42 10.35 -33.38 -22.88
CA PHE A 42 9.42 -32.93 -23.92
C PHE A 42 8.26 -33.92 -24.12
N ALA A 43 8.56 -35.22 -24.23
CA ALA A 43 7.54 -36.25 -24.37
C ALA A 43 6.64 -36.36 -23.13
N GLU A 44 7.22 -36.31 -21.93
CA GLU A 44 6.48 -36.36 -20.65
C GLU A 44 5.55 -35.14 -20.48
N THR A 45 6.02 -33.93 -20.80
CA THR A 45 5.20 -32.71 -20.73
C THR A 45 4.10 -32.67 -21.79
N HIS A 46 4.38 -33.14 -23.01
CA HIS A 46 3.38 -33.22 -24.07
C HIS A 46 2.27 -34.22 -23.73
N ALA A 47 2.64 -35.40 -23.21
CA ALA A 47 1.69 -36.40 -22.72
C ALA A 47 0.82 -35.84 -21.58
N ALA A 48 1.41 -35.10 -20.64
CA ALA A 48 0.68 -34.45 -19.54
C ALA A 48 -0.32 -33.39 -20.02
N GLN A 49 0.04 -32.56 -21.02
CA GLN A 49 -0.86 -31.54 -21.58
C GLN A 49 -2.04 -32.11 -22.38
N THR A 50 -1.87 -33.27 -23.01
CA THR A 50 -2.93 -33.96 -23.79
C THR A 50 -3.83 -34.87 -22.96
N SER A 51 -3.48 -35.10 -21.69
CA SER A 51 -4.27 -35.91 -20.77
C SER A 51 -5.46 -35.10 -20.22
N PRO A 52 -6.66 -35.69 -20.05
CA PRO A 52 -7.82 -35.00 -19.47
C PRO A 52 -7.69 -34.73 -17.96
N ILE A 53 -6.55 -35.07 -17.37
CA ILE A 53 -6.21 -34.80 -15.97
C ILE A 53 -5.64 -33.38 -15.92
N PRO A 54 -6.15 -32.48 -15.05
CA PRO A 54 -5.63 -31.12 -14.99
C PRO A 54 -4.13 -31.16 -14.72
N VAL A 55 -3.36 -30.51 -15.58
CA VAL A 55 -1.95 -30.24 -15.32
C VAL A 55 -1.93 -29.31 -14.10
N ILE A 56 -1.65 -29.89 -12.94
CA ILE A 56 -1.20 -29.13 -11.78
C ILE A 56 0.17 -28.58 -12.20
N THR A 57 0.22 -27.37 -12.76
CA THR A 57 1.47 -26.60 -12.91
C THR A 57 1.87 -26.10 -11.54
N ALA A 58 2.13 -27.02 -10.61
CA ALA A 58 2.88 -26.70 -9.43
C ALA A 58 4.33 -26.95 -9.84
N ASP A 59 5.08 -25.85 -10.00
CA ASP A 59 6.51 -25.81 -10.25
C ASP A 59 7.29 -26.29 -8.99
N THR A 60 6.82 -27.40 -8.40
CA THR A 60 7.15 -27.86 -7.04
C THR A 60 8.54 -28.43 -6.92
N GLY A 61 9.25 -28.69 -8.01
CA GLY A 61 10.59 -29.29 -7.95
C GLY A 61 11.73 -28.28 -7.83
N ALA A 62 11.58 -27.08 -8.39
CA ALA A 62 12.63 -26.06 -8.39
C ALA A 62 12.42 -24.97 -7.32
N VAL A 63 11.21 -24.88 -6.77
CA VAL A 63 10.76 -23.87 -5.80
C VAL A 63 10.24 -24.53 -4.51
N SER A 64 10.37 -25.86 -4.33
CA SER A 64 9.90 -26.58 -3.11
C SER A 64 10.42 -25.99 -1.81
N ASP A 65 11.62 -25.41 -1.86
CA ASP A 65 12.34 -24.93 -0.69
C ASP A 65 12.06 -23.44 -0.40
N LEU A 66 11.26 -22.78 -1.26
CA LEU A 66 10.83 -21.40 -1.09
C LEU A 66 9.35 -21.41 -0.68
N GLU A 67 9.11 -21.15 0.60
CA GLU A 67 7.75 -20.94 1.10
C GLU A 67 7.12 -19.75 0.36
N LEU A 68 5.97 -19.99 -0.29
CA LEU A 68 5.18 -18.91 -0.87
C LEU A 68 4.77 -17.94 0.23
N PRO A 69 4.95 -16.61 0.05
CA PRO A 69 4.44 -15.63 0.99
C PRO A 69 2.96 -15.89 1.28
N SER A 70 2.52 -15.69 2.52
CA SER A 70 1.15 -16.07 2.90
C SER A 70 0.06 -15.38 2.08
N ALA A 71 0.33 -14.20 1.48
CA ALA A 71 -0.58 -13.56 0.51
C ALA A 71 -0.86 -14.40 -0.76
N GLN A 72 0.09 -15.25 -1.16
CA GLN A 72 0.01 -16.08 -2.35
C GLN A 72 -0.58 -17.46 -2.07
N GLN A 73 -0.86 -17.78 -0.81
CA GLN A 73 -1.47 -19.05 -0.41
C GLN A 73 -3.00 -18.99 -0.59
N SER A 74 -3.61 -20.11 -1.00
CA SER A 74 -5.05 -20.19 -1.29
C SER A 74 -5.95 -20.13 -0.04
N ASP A 75 -5.42 -20.52 1.13
CA ASP A 75 -6.21 -20.77 2.35
C ASP A 75 -6.29 -19.57 3.31
N THR A 76 -5.78 -18.40 2.92
CA THR A 76 -6.02 -17.18 3.70
C THR A 76 -7.47 -16.76 3.51
N GLY A 77 -8.30 -16.94 4.54
CA GLY A 77 -9.75 -16.70 4.50
C GLY A 77 -10.14 -15.42 3.76
N SER A 78 -11.24 -15.46 3.00
CA SER A 78 -11.69 -14.37 2.13
C SER A 78 -12.66 -13.42 2.86
N GLY A 79 -12.54 -12.12 2.62
CA GLY A 79 -13.48 -11.12 3.13
C GLY A 79 -12.83 -9.83 3.65
N ALA A 80 -13.68 -8.87 3.96
CA ALA A 80 -13.34 -7.70 4.77
C ALA A 80 -13.49 -8.06 6.27
N PRO A 81 -12.77 -7.38 7.17
CA PRO A 81 -12.99 -7.57 8.60
C PRO A 81 -14.44 -7.24 8.98
N GLU A 82 -15.00 -7.94 9.96
CA GLU A 82 -16.37 -7.71 10.46
C GLU A 82 -16.57 -6.26 10.93
N SER A 83 -15.53 -5.69 11.54
CA SER A 83 -15.52 -4.30 11.96
C SER A 83 -14.15 -3.68 11.70
N THR A 84 -14.17 -2.38 11.40
CA THR A 84 -12.97 -1.53 11.36
C THR A 84 -13.02 -0.46 12.44
N ALA A 85 -14.02 -0.49 13.32
CA ALA A 85 -14.09 0.42 14.44
C ALA A 85 -13.03 0.08 15.50
N ILE A 86 -12.77 1.04 16.39
CA ILE A 86 -11.89 0.88 17.56
C ILE A 86 -12.62 1.31 18.83
N SER A 87 -12.13 0.95 20.01
CA SER A 87 -12.72 1.47 21.24
C SER A 87 -12.40 2.96 21.42
N ALA A 88 -13.28 3.68 22.13
CA ALA A 88 -13.00 5.06 22.55
C ALA A 88 -11.73 5.16 23.41
N GLU A 89 -11.42 4.11 24.17
CA GLU A 89 -10.18 4.00 24.95
C GLU A 89 -8.93 3.93 24.06
N THR A 90 -8.97 3.13 22.99
CA THR A 90 -7.88 3.07 22.00
C THR A 90 -7.67 4.42 21.34
N LEU A 91 -8.75 5.09 20.92
CA LEU A 91 -8.64 6.43 20.31
C LEU A 91 -8.05 7.44 21.32
N ALA A 92 -8.54 7.44 22.56
CA ALA A 92 -8.04 8.30 23.63
C ALA A 92 -6.57 8.02 23.98
N ARG A 93 -6.13 6.75 23.96
CA ARG A 93 -4.73 6.36 24.18
C ARG A 93 -3.82 6.95 23.10
N ILE A 94 -4.24 6.89 21.84
CA ILE A 94 -3.51 7.46 20.69
C ILE A 94 -3.45 8.99 20.80
N GLY A 95 -4.54 9.65 21.20
CA GLY A 95 -4.54 11.08 21.46
C GLY A 95 -3.59 11.47 22.60
N LYS A 96 -3.65 10.74 23.73
CA LYS A 96 -2.79 10.98 24.89
C LYS A 96 -1.31 10.84 24.57
N ALA A 97 -0.92 9.90 23.72
CA ALA A 97 0.47 9.71 23.32
C ALA A 97 1.10 10.97 22.70
N HIS A 98 0.30 11.87 22.11
CA HIS A 98 0.77 13.13 21.53
C HIS A 98 1.18 14.18 22.58
N ILE A 99 0.82 14.02 23.86
CA ILE A 99 1.25 14.93 24.92
C ILE A 99 2.24 14.27 25.90
N GLU A 100 2.57 13.00 25.69
CA GLU A 100 3.54 12.22 26.47
C GLU A 100 4.95 12.36 25.88
N TYR A 101 5.49 13.58 25.94
CA TYR A 101 6.85 13.87 25.47
C TYR A 101 7.88 13.09 26.30
N PRO A 102 8.97 12.59 25.70
CA PRO A 102 10.11 12.07 26.45
C PRO A 102 10.68 13.15 27.39
N GLU A 103 11.22 12.73 28.52
CA GLU A 103 11.87 13.64 29.46
C GLU A 103 13.00 14.41 28.74
N GLY A 104 13.00 15.74 28.88
CA GLY A 104 13.98 16.62 28.22
C GLY A 104 13.63 17.01 26.78
N PHE A 105 12.57 16.45 26.17
CA PHE A 105 12.22 16.76 24.78
C PHE A 105 11.66 18.18 24.61
N THR A 106 12.30 18.99 23.77
CA THR A 106 11.96 20.39 23.50
C THR A 106 11.08 20.52 22.26
N VAL A 107 9.77 20.41 22.44
CA VAL A 107 8.79 20.58 21.35
C VAL A 107 8.82 22.00 20.79
N HIS A 108 8.82 22.13 19.46
CA HIS A 108 8.68 23.42 18.78
C HIS A 108 7.35 24.12 19.16
N ALA A 109 7.41 25.40 19.53
CA ALA A 109 6.26 26.13 20.10
C ALA A 109 4.98 26.08 19.25
N LYS A 110 5.10 26.18 17.92
CA LYS A 110 3.95 26.09 16.99
C LYS A 110 3.30 24.69 16.94
N LEU A 111 3.99 23.65 17.38
CA LEU A 111 3.50 22.27 17.34
C LEU A 111 2.83 21.84 18.64
N LYS A 112 3.09 22.51 19.77
CA LYS A 112 2.42 22.22 21.05
C LYS A 112 0.90 22.27 20.94
N GLN A 113 0.38 23.32 20.30
CA GLN A 113 -1.06 23.48 20.09
C GLN A 113 -1.66 22.35 19.24
N LEU A 114 -0.92 21.83 18.24
CA LEU A 114 -1.38 20.69 17.45
C LEU A 114 -1.48 19.42 18.31
N LEU A 115 -0.48 19.17 19.16
CA LEU A 115 -0.41 17.99 20.02
C LEU A 115 -1.51 17.99 21.07
N GLU A 116 -1.70 19.10 21.76
CA GLU A 116 -2.81 19.31 22.71
C GLU A 116 -4.17 19.15 22.01
N LYS A 117 -4.33 19.71 20.80
CA LYS A 117 -5.57 19.58 20.02
C LYS A 117 -5.87 18.12 19.67
N ARG A 118 -4.86 17.30 19.37
CA ARG A 118 -5.04 15.86 19.08
C ARG A 118 -5.52 15.08 20.30
N GLU A 119 -5.01 15.42 21.49
CA GLU A 119 -5.52 14.83 22.73
C GLU A 119 -7.02 15.16 22.91
N VAL A 120 -7.39 16.43 22.76
CA VAL A 120 -8.80 16.88 22.87
C VAL A 120 -9.67 16.21 21.82
N MET A 121 -9.25 16.22 20.55
CA MET A 121 -9.98 15.57 19.45
C MET A 121 -10.29 14.10 19.70
N SER A 122 -9.36 13.39 20.34
CA SER A 122 -9.51 11.97 20.61
C SER A 122 -10.64 11.62 21.58
N ARG A 123 -11.12 12.62 22.34
CA ARG A 123 -12.18 12.47 23.34
C ARG A 123 -13.45 13.24 22.99
N GLU A 124 -13.29 14.43 22.41
CA GLU A 124 -14.39 15.37 22.17
C GLU A 124 -14.83 15.44 20.69
N GLY A 125 -14.09 14.80 19.78
CA GLY A 125 -14.39 14.81 18.35
C GLY A 125 -13.83 16.04 17.62
N GLY A 126 -14.38 16.34 16.44
CA GLY A 126 -13.76 17.32 15.53
C GLY A 126 -12.42 16.82 14.99
N ILE A 127 -12.30 15.51 14.83
CA ILE A 127 -11.10 14.81 14.38
C ILE A 127 -10.81 15.23 12.94
N ASP A 128 -9.62 15.78 12.72
CA ASP A 128 -9.15 16.13 11.38
C ASP A 128 -8.48 14.95 10.67
N TRP A 129 -8.15 15.14 9.39
CA TRP A 129 -7.59 14.07 8.55
C TRP A 129 -6.27 13.54 9.06
N GLY A 130 -5.39 14.42 9.54
CA GLY A 130 -4.07 14.04 10.05
C GLY A 130 -4.19 13.17 11.30
N PHE A 131 -5.08 13.53 12.23
CA PHE A 131 -5.31 12.71 13.41
C PHE A 131 -6.09 11.42 13.10
N GLY A 132 -7.08 11.45 12.21
CA GLY A 132 -7.80 10.25 11.78
C GLY A 132 -6.89 9.20 11.13
N GLU A 133 -5.90 9.62 10.35
CA GLU A 133 -4.88 8.73 9.79
C GLU A 133 -3.97 8.12 10.87
N LEU A 134 -3.47 8.95 11.79
CA LEU A 134 -2.66 8.48 12.91
C LEU A 134 -3.43 7.55 13.86
N ALA A 135 -4.75 7.75 13.99
CA ALA A 135 -5.62 6.84 14.72
C ALA A 135 -5.63 5.46 14.06
N ALA A 136 -5.68 5.37 12.72
CA ALA A 136 -5.63 4.10 12.01
C ALA A 136 -4.27 3.41 12.19
N PHE A 137 -3.17 4.17 12.06
CA PHE A 137 -1.83 3.60 12.26
C PHE A 137 -1.63 3.10 13.69
N GLY A 138 -1.98 3.94 14.68
CA GLY A 138 -1.85 3.61 16.09
C GLY A 138 -2.67 2.37 16.46
N SER A 139 -3.94 2.32 16.06
CA SER A 139 -4.82 1.20 16.39
C SER A 139 -4.36 -0.11 15.75
N LEU A 140 -3.92 -0.08 14.49
CA LEU A 140 -3.37 -1.26 13.81
C LEU A 140 -2.12 -1.78 14.53
N THR A 141 -1.21 -0.89 14.92
CA THR A 141 0.00 -1.32 15.64
C THR A 141 -0.31 -1.91 17.01
N MET A 142 -1.28 -1.35 17.74
CA MET A 142 -1.76 -1.91 19.02
C MET A 142 -2.44 -3.28 18.83
N GLU A 143 -3.05 -3.52 17.66
CA GLU A 143 -3.66 -4.79 17.27
C GLU A 143 -2.65 -5.79 16.67
N GLY A 144 -1.36 -5.48 16.70
CA GLY A 144 -0.29 -6.37 16.23
C GLY A 144 -0.05 -6.33 14.71
N VAL A 145 -0.65 -5.38 13.98
CA VAL A 145 -0.41 -5.18 12.55
C VAL A 145 0.69 -4.16 12.32
N PRO A 146 1.83 -4.54 11.71
CA PRO A 146 2.88 -3.58 11.37
C PRO A 146 2.39 -2.58 10.32
N VAL A 147 2.83 -1.34 10.44
CA VAL A 147 2.50 -0.27 9.49
C VAL A 147 3.79 0.27 8.89
N ARG A 148 3.86 0.33 7.57
CA ARG A 148 4.97 0.90 6.81
C ARG A 148 4.47 1.99 5.87
N LEU A 149 4.93 3.22 6.04
CA LEU A 149 4.69 4.35 5.13
C LEU A 149 6.03 4.88 4.62
N ALA A 150 6.16 4.96 3.30
CA ALA A 150 7.30 5.62 2.66
C ALA A 150 6.84 6.63 1.61
N GLY A 151 7.53 7.75 1.53
CA GLY A 151 7.25 8.80 0.57
C GLY A 151 8.09 10.03 0.89
N GLN A 152 8.13 10.99 -0.03
CA GLN A 152 8.90 12.20 0.16
C GLN A 152 8.25 13.05 1.27
N ASP A 153 9.02 13.39 2.30
CA ASP A 153 8.58 14.16 3.47
C ASP A 153 7.39 13.53 4.23
N SER A 154 7.13 12.22 4.08
CA SER A 154 5.97 11.55 4.66
C SER A 154 5.95 11.56 6.19
N ARG A 155 7.08 11.70 6.89
CA ARG A 155 7.11 11.80 8.36
C ARG A 155 6.38 13.04 8.87
N ARG A 156 6.64 14.20 8.24
CA ARG A 156 5.95 15.47 8.53
C ARG A 156 4.62 15.56 7.78
N GLY A 157 4.58 15.00 6.58
CA GLY A 157 3.58 15.23 5.54
C GLY A 157 3.90 16.47 4.74
N THR A 158 3.75 16.39 3.41
CA THR A 158 3.93 17.51 2.46
C THR A 158 3.19 18.77 2.92
N PHE A 159 1.95 18.59 3.38
CA PHE A 159 1.06 19.67 3.78
C PHE A 159 1.15 19.99 5.27
N VAL A 160 2.15 19.48 6.00
CA VAL A 160 2.38 19.77 7.44
C VAL A 160 1.17 19.33 8.29
N GLN A 161 0.56 18.21 7.91
CA GLN A 161 -0.65 17.66 8.52
C GLN A 161 -0.37 16.47 9.45
N ARG A 162 0.67 15.68 9.12
CA ARG A 162 0.87 14.37 9.73
C ARG A 162 1.67 14.45 11.01
N HIS A 163 2.88 15.01 10.97
CA HIS A 163 3.78 15.02 12.14
C HIS A 163 3.77 13.69 12.89
N ALA A 164 4.13 12.60 12.22
CA ALA A 164 4.27 11.31 12.86
C ALA A 164 5.61 11.19 13.61
N VAL A 165 6.63 11.92 13.13
CA VAL A 165 7.93 12.07 13.78
C VAL A 165 8.16 13.55 14.08
N PHE A 166 8.62 13.84 15.29
CA PHE A 166 8.99 15.16 15.79
C PHE A 166 10.50 15.22 15.99
N HIS A 167 11.06 16.42 15.81
CA HIS A 167 12.47 16.69 16.08
C HIS A 167 12.57 17.65 17.26
N ASP A 168 13.43 17.29 18.21
CA ASP A 168 13.78 18.14 19.34
C ASP A 168 14.44 19.44 18.83
N ARG A 169 13.96 20.59 19.31
CA ARG A 169 14.46 21.88 18.86
C ARG A 169 15.90 22.18 19.29
N ALA A 170 16.34 21.63 20.41
CA ALA A 170 17.64 21.87 21.01
C ALA A 170 18.74 20.97 20.42
N ASN A 171 18.45 19.69 20.18
CA ASN A 171 19.47 18.71 19.79
C ASN A 171 19.16 17.90 18.52
N GLY A 172 17.95 17.99 17.97
CA GLY A 172 17.55 17.28 16.74
C GLY A 172 17.11 15.83 16.94
N ASP A 173 17.07 15.32 18.18
CA ASP A 173 16.61 13.97 18.48
C ASP A 173 15.17 13.73 18.00
N GLU A 174 14.90 12.51 17.56
CA GLU A 174 13.58 12.14 17.03
C GLU A 174 12.68 11.56 18.11
N TRP A 175 11.41 11.96 18.09
CA TRP A 175 10.35 11.35 18.88
C TRP A 175 9.16 11.01 18.01
N THR A 176 8.69 9.77 18.12
CA THR A 176 7.52 9.25 17.39
C THR A 176 6.44 8.90 18.43
N PRO A 177 5.36 9.71 18.56
CA PRO A 177 4.34 9.50 19.59
C PRO A 177 3.71 8.10 19.57
N LEU A 178 3.50 7.55 18.38
CA LEU A 178 2.86 6.24 18.20
C LEU A 178 3.79 5.05 18.40
N ALA A 179 5.08 5.25 18.70
CA ALA A 179 6.05 4.16 18.82
C ALA A 179 5.91 3.35 20.12
N ASN A 180 5.25 3.89 21.15
CA ASN A 180 5.13 3.29 22.49
C ASN A 180 3.72 3.44 23.09
N LEU A 181 2.68 3.15 22.31
CA LEU A 181 1.28 3.03 22.73
C LEU A 181 1.05 1.85 23.70
N THR A 182 1.60 0.68 23.40
CA THR A 182 1.56 -0.54 24.26
C THR A 182 2.90 -1.26 24.24
N GLU A 183 3.16 -2.12 25.24
CA GLU A 183 4.44 -2.85 25.37
C GLU A 183 4.69 -3.80 24.18
N ASP A 184 3.64 -4.51 23.73
CA ASP A 184 3.72 -5.54 22.69
C ASP A 184 3.24 -5.06 21.30
N GLN A 185 3.14 -3.75 21.06
CA GLN A 185 2.67 -3.26 19.76
C GLN A 185 3.58 -3.69 18.60
N ALA A 186 2.98 -3.83 17.42
CA ALA A 186 3.73 -4.01 16.19
C ALA A 186 4.51 -2.75 15.80
N LYS A 187 5.48 -2.93 14.91
CA LYS A 187 6.36 -1.86 14.44
C LYS A 187 5.61 -0.86 13.56
N LEU A 188 5.84 0.42 13.84
CA LEU A 188 5.52 1.53 12.96
C LEU A 188 6.81 1.99 12.26
N TRP A 189 6.79 1.95 10.93
CA TRP A 189 7.88 2.42 10.10
C TRP A 189 7.39 3.56 9.20
N ILE A 190 7.90 4.76 9.41
CA ILE A 190 7.58 5.91 8.58
C ILE A 190 8.89 6.53 8.09
N TYR A 191 9.09 6.54 6.79
CA TYR A 191 10.33 6.98 6.16
C TYR A 191 10.08 8.14 5.21
N ASP A 192 10.99 9.11 5.27
CA ASP A 192 11.16 10.05 4.18
C ASP A 192 11.99 9.35 3.09
N SER A 193 11.39 9.09 1.94
CA SER A 193 12.07 8.41 0.83
C SER A 193 13.07 9.34 0.16
N LEU A 194 13.94 8.76 -0.68
CA LEU A 194 14.67 9.53 -1.68
C LEU A 194 13.69 10.23 -2.63
N LEU A 195 14.21 11.23 -3.36
CA LEU A 195 13.48 11.93 -4.42
C LEU A 195 13.39 11.04 -5.68
N SER A 196 12.65 9.92 -5.58
CA SER A 196 12.45 8.94 -6.63
C SER A 196 11.11 8.23 -6.45
N GLU A 197 10.20 8.37 -7.41
CA GLU A 197 8.91 7.69 -7.39
C GLU A 197 9.06 6.24 -7.85
N TYR A 198 9.75 6.00 -8.97
CA TYR A 198 9.91 4.67 -9.57
C TYR A 198 10.53 3.66 -8.60
N ALA A 199 11.69 4.00 -8.04
CA ALA A 199 12.42 3.06 -7.19
C ALA A 199 11.76 2.89 -5.82
N ALA A 200 11.24 3.98 -5.23
CA ALA A 200 10.56 3.91 -3.94
C ALA A 200 9.26 3.10 -4.04
N MET A 201 8.41 3.37 -5.03
CA MET A 201 7.16 2.61 -5.22
C MET A 201 7.45 1.15 -5.57
N GLY A 202 8.43 0.86 -6.43
CA GLY A 202 8.83 -0.50 -6.75
C GLY A 202 9.31 -1.28 -5.54
N PHE A 203 10.06 -0.63 -4.64
CA PHE A 203 10.48 -1.22 -3.37
C PHE A 203 9.28 -1.52 -2.46
N GLU A 204 8.36 -0.57 -2.28
CA GLU A 204 7.17 -0.78 -1.44
C GLU A 204 6.23 -1.85 -2.02
N TYR A 205 6.15 -1.97 -3.35
CA TYR A 205 5.46 -3.08 -4.00
C TYR A 205 6.07 -4.43 -3.59
N GLY A 206 7.38 -4.60 -3.75
CA GLY A 206 8.07 -5.83 -3.34
C GLY A 206 7.88 -6.14 -1.84
N TYR A 207 7.97 -5.11 -0.99
CA TYR A 207 7.72 -5.25 0.44
C TYR A 207 6.29 -5.75 0.72
N SER A 208 5.29 -5.23 0.02
CA SER A 208 3.88 -5.64 0.19
C SER A 208 3.58 -7.06 -0.29
N VAL A 209 4.36 -7.59 -1.23
CA VAL A 209 4.26 -8.99 -1.70
C VAL A 209 4.79 -9.94 -0.62
N GLU A 210 5.91 -9.58 0.01
CA GLU A 210 6.60 -10.40 1.01
C GLU A 210 6.07 -10.26 2.44
N ARG A 211 5.53 -9.08 2.81
CA ARG A 211 4.99 -8.78 4.14
C ARG A 211 3.48 -8.57 4.11
N PRO A 212 2.70 -9.63 3.82
CA PRO A 212 1.26 -9.53 3.68
C PRO A 212 0.54 -9.37 5.01
N ASP A 213 1.24 -9.43 6.15
CA ASP A 213 0.75 -9.13 7.49
C ASP A 213 0.77 -7.62 7.81
N ALA A 214 1.47 -6.81 7.01
CA ALA A 214 1.64 -5.38 7.24
C ALA A 214 0.69 -4.52 6.37
N LEU A 215 0.31 -3.35 6.89
CA LEU A 215 -0.23 -2.27 6.07
C LEU A 215 0.96 -1.52 5.45
N VAL A 216 1.12 -1.63 4.13
CA VAL A 216 2.22 -1.01 3.38
C VAL A 216 1.66 0.11 2.51
N LEU A 217 2.20 1.32 2.69
CA LEU A 217 1.76 2.52 2.01
C LEU A 217 2.94 3.22 1.32
N TRP A 218 2.69 3.70 0.11
CA TRP A 218 3.53 4.66 -0.58
C TRP A 218 2.76 5.97 -0.80
N GLU A 219 3.35 7.11 -0.42
CA GLU A 219 2.75 8.43 -0.58
C GLU A 219 3.51 9.27 -1.60
N ALA A 220 2.79 9.76 -2.61
CA ALA A 220 3.32 10.77 -3.51
C ALA A 220 3.30 12.15 -2.83
N GLN A 221 4.29 13.00 -3.11
CA GLN A 221 4.30 14.37 -2.58
C GLN A 221 3.08 15.16 -3.05
N PHE A 222 2.78 15.06 -4.35
CA PHE A 222 1.50 15.36 -4.99
C PHE A 222 1.14 14.19 -5.89
N GLY A 223 -0.15 13.88 -6.04
CA GLY A 223 -0.58 12.74 -6.83
C GLY A 223 -0.21 12.83 -8.30
N ASP A 224 0.00 14.05 -8.82
CA ASP A 224 0.44 14.32 -10.19
C ASP A 224 1.77 13.63 -10.55
N PHE A 225 2.68 13.47 -9.58
CA PHE A 225 4.01 12.88 -9.78
C PHE A 225 4.02 11.35 -9.85
N VAL A 226 2.88 10.71 -9.62
CA VAL A 226 2.77 9.24 -9.66
C VAL A 226 3.18 8.65 -11.02
N ASN A 227 3.10 9.46 -12.08
CA ASN A 227 3.53 9.09 -13.43
C ASN A 227 5.03 8.76 -13.53
N GLY A 228 5.87 9.23 -12.61
CA GLY A 228 7.28 8.82 -12.51
C GLY A 228 7.47 7.33 -12.25
N ALA A 229 6.45 6.67 -11.68
CA ALA A 229 6.42 5.23 -11.40
C ALA A 229 5.41 4.46 -12.27
N GLN A 230 5.04 5.00 -13.44
CA GLN A 230 3.98 4.41 -14.28
C GLN A 230 4.24 2.94 -14.64
N THR A 231 5.50 2.56 -14.91
CA THR A 231 5.86 1.16 -15.17
C THR A 231 5.56 0.23 -13.99
N ILE A 232 5.73 0.71 -12.74
CA ILE A 232 5.37 -0.08 -11.54
C ILE A 232 3.85 -0.24 -11.47
N ILE A 233 3.11 0.80 -11.81
CA ILE A 233 1.64 0.75 -11.84
C ILE A 233 1.17 -0.28 -12.88
N ASP A 234 1.60 -0.13 -14.13
CA ASP A 234 1.08 -0.91 -15.25
C ASP A 234 1.50 -2.38 -15.18
N GLU A 235 2.77 -2.63 -14.88
CA GLU A 235 3.37 -3.97 -14.97
C GLU A 235 3.30 -4.76 -13.67
N PHE A 236 2.98 -4.12 -12.54
CA PHE A 236 2.92 -4.79 -11.25
C PHE A 236 1.60 -4.55 -10.54
N ILE A 237 1.29 -3.30 -10.18
CA ILE A 237 0.12 -2.99 -9.36
C ILE A 237 -1.19 -3.39 -10.04
N SER A 238 -1.37 -3.10 -11.33
CA SER A 238 -2.62 -3.41 -12.03
C SER A 238 -2.69 -4.81 -12.62
N SER A 239 -1.57 -5.52 -12.81
CA SER A 239 -1.55 -6.74 -13.64
C SER A 239 -0.87 -7.96 -13.02
N ALA A 240 -0.11 -7.84 -11.93
CA ALA A 240 0.67 -8.95 -11.39
C ALA A 240 -0.16 -10.17 -10.97
N GLU A 241 -1.34 -9.97 -10.40
CA GLU A 241 -2.19 -11.08 -9.98
C GLU A 241 -2.65 -11.91 -11.20
N GLN A 242 -3.02 -11.26 -12.30
CA GLN A 242 -3.44 -11.96 -13.51
C GLN A 242 -2.27 -12.60 -14.26
N LYS A 243 -1.11 -11.93 -14.29
CA LYS A 243 0.07 -12.44 -15.01
C LYS A 243 0.78 -13.58 -14.27
N TRP A 244 0.86 -13.48 -12.95
CA TRP A 244 1.78 -14.30 -12.15
C TRP A 244 1.12 -14.90 -10.90
N GLY A 245 -0.19 -14.70 -10.68
CA GLY A 245 -0.84 -15.08 -9.43
C GLY A 245 -0.37 -14.28 -8.22
N GLN A 246 0.39 -13.19 -8.43
CA GLN A 246 1.06 -12.44 -7.37
C GLN A 246 0.19 -11.31 -6.83
N ARG A 247 -0.26 -11.44 -5.58
CA ARG A 247 -1.08 -10.47 -4.85
C ARG A 247 -0.23 -9.46 -4.08
N SER A 248 -0.72 -8.22 -3.99
CA SER A 248 -0.10 -7.12 -3.24
C SER A 248 -1.18 -6.36 -2.47
N SER A 249 -0.85 -5.90 -1.27
CA SER A 249 -1.71 -5.04 -0.44
C SER A 249 -1.32 -3.56 -0.49
N LEU A 250 -0.42 -3.17 -1.40
CA LEU A 250 0.15 -1.82 -1.45
C LEU A 250 -0.94 -0.75 -1.55
N VAL A 251 -0.84 0.25 -0.68
CA VAL A 251 -1.67 1.45 -0.71
C VAL A 251 -0.90 2.57 -1.42
N LEU A 252 -1.47 3.15 -2.48
CA LEU A 252 -0.98 4.39 -3.05
C LEU A 252 -1.80 5.56 -2.51
N MET A 253 -1.14 6.49 -1.81
CA MET A 253 -1.73 7.74 -1.34
C MET A 253 -1.36 8.87 -2.28
N LEU A 254 -2.36 9.41 -2.99
CA LEU A 254 -2.17 10.35 -4.09
C LEU A 254 -2.90 11.66 -3.81
N PRO A 255 -2.20 12.70 -3.31
CA PRO A 255 -2.83 14.00 -3.04
C PRO A 255 -3.48 14.60 -4.30
N HIS A 256 -4.79 14.85 -4.23
CA HIS A 256 -5.63 15.22 -5.36
C HIS A 256 -6.58 16.37 -5.02
N GLY A 257 -6.84 17.26 -6.00
CA GLY A 257 -7.85 18.31 -5.88
C GLY A 257 -7.54 19.53 -6.75
N TYR A 258 -8.55 20.04 -7.45
CA TYR A 258 -8.43 21.25 -8.27
C TYR A 258 -8.59 22.50 -7.40
N GLU A 259 -7.45 23.05 -6.97
CA GLU A 259 -7.38 24.13 -5.96
C GLU A 259 -6.60 25.36 -6.49
N GLY A 260 -6.48 25.50 -7.80
CA GLY A 260 -5.81 26.64 -8.44
C GLY A 260 -4.27 26.61 -8.38
N GLN A 261 -3.66 25.47 -8.05
CA GLN A 261 -2.20 25.32 -7.92
C GLN A 261 -1.48 24.96 -9.24
N GLY A 262 -2.20 24.97 -10.36
CA GLY A 262 -1.65 24.68 -11.68
C GLY A 262 -1.69 23.20 -12.09
N PRO A 263 -1.14 22.87 -13.26
CA PRO A 263 -1.33 21.58 -13.92
C PRO A 263 -0.64 20.39 -13.23
N ASP A 264 0.45 20.64 -12.50
CA ASP A 264 1.27 19.59 -11.85
C ASP A 264 1.02 19.47 -10.34
N HIS A 265 -0.04 20.11 -9.83
CA HIS A 265 -0.41 20.11 -8.42
C HIS A 265 -1.93 20.01 -8.24
N SER A 266 -2.63 19.32 -9.16
CA SER A 266 -4.10 19.26 -9.18
C SER A 266 -4.63 17.85 -9.34
N SER A 267 -4.06 17.07 -10.26
CA SER A 267 -4.63 15.81 -10.72
C SER A 267 -3.69 14.63 -10.54
N ALA A 268 -4.12 13.69 -9.70
CA ALA A 268 -3.53 12.35 -9.61
C ALA A 268 -3.97 11.42 -10.74
N ARG A 269 -4.69 11.95 -11.76
CA ARG A 269 -5.14 11.22 -12.96
C ARG A 269 -6.01 10.02 -12.62
N ILE A 270 -7.04 10.23 -11.79
CA ILE A 270 -7.99 9.19 -11.36
C ILE A 270 -8.55 8.36 -12.51
N GLU A 271 -8.82 9.00 -13.65
CA GLU A 271 -9.29 8.38 -14.87
C GLU A 271 -8.37 7.26 -15.39
N ARG A 272 -7.06 7.39 -15.19
CA ARG A 272 -6.08 6.38 -15.61
C ARG A 272 -6.15 5.14 -14.74
N PHE A 273 -6.26 5.30 -13.42
CA PHE A 273 -6.46 4.17 -12.52
C PHE A 273 -7.79 3.48 -12.80
N LEU A 274 -8.87 4.24 -13.02
CA LEU A 274 -10.16 3.66 -13.39
C LEU A 274 -10.12 2.91 -14.72
N GLN A 275 -9.36 3.38 -15.71
CA GLN A 275 -9.17 2.67 -16.99
C GLN A 275 -8.41 1.35 -16.82
N LEU A 276 -7.47 1.30 -15.87
CA LEU A 276 -6.70 0.10 -15.56
C LEU A 276 -7.48 -0.91 -14.70
N CYS A 277 -8.62 -0.54 -14.12
CA CYS A 277 -9.46 -1.45 -13.33
C CYS A 277 -10.12 -2.51 -14.22
N ALA A 278 -9.81 -3.77 -13.96
CA ALA A 278 -10.47 -4.93 -14.57
C ALA A 278 -10.32 -6.14 -13.65
N GLU A 279 -11.27 -7.09 -13.68
CA GLU A 279 -11.18 -8.36 -12.92
C GLU A 279 -10.85 -8.18 -11.43
N GLU A 280 -11.42 -7.15 -10.81
CA GLU A 280 -11.19 -6.79 -9.40
C GLU A 280 -9.70 -6.64 -9.04
N ASN A 281 -8.85 -6.26 -9.99
CA ASN A 281 -7.40 -6.15 -9.81
C ASN A 281 -6.96 -5.12 -8.75
N MET A 282 -7.73 -4.05 -8.55
CA MET A 282 -7.44 -3.01 -7.55
C MET A 282 -8.70 -2.29 -7.07
N ILE A 283 -8.57 -1.63 -5.91
CA ILE A 283 -9.60 -0.78 -5.32
C ILE A 283 -9.23 0.68 -5.53
N VAL A 284 -10.17 1.48 -6.02
CA VAL A 284 -9.96 2.92 -6.26
C VAL A 284 -10.94 3.72 -5.40
N ALA A 285 -10.42 4.59 -4.53
CA ALA A 285 -11.21 5.30 -3.52
C ALA A 285 -10.85 6.79 -3.43
N ASN A 286 -11.85 7.63 -3.21
CA ASN A 286 -11.73 9.08 -3.08
C ASN A 286 -12.50 9.54 -1.82
N PRO A 287 -11.99 9.20 -0.61
CA PRO A 287 -12.68 9.46 0.65
C PRO A 287 -12.86 10.96 0.90
N THR A 288 -13.92 11.32 1.62
CA THR A 288 -14.27 12.73 1.90
C THR A 288 -14.18 13.11 3.37
N THR A 289 -14.13 12.14 4.29
CA THR A 289 -13.99 12.38 5.73
C THR A 289 -12.79 11.64 6.34
N PRO A 290 -12.23 12.13 7.47
CA PRO A 290 -11.20 11.45 8.25
C PRO A 290 -11.62 10.04 8.67
N ALA A 291 -12.88 9.83 9.08
CA ALA A 291 -13.37 8.50 9.42
C ALA A 291 -13.42 7.55 8.20
N SER A 292 -13.83 8.05 7.02
CA SER A 292 -13.77 7.24 5.79
C SER A 292 -12.34 6.79 5.48
N HIS A 293 -11.35 7.68 5.60
CA HIS A 293 -9.93 7.35 5.41
C HIS A 293 -9.44 6.34 6.44
N PHE A 294 -9.75 6.55 7.72
CA PHE A 294 -9.42 5.65 8.82
C PHE A 294 -9.94 4.22 8.60
N HIS A 295 -11.23 4.08 8.31
CA HIS A 295 -11.84 2.77 8.09
C HIS A 295 -11.33 2.10 6.83
N LEU A 296 -11.02 2.87 5.78
CA LEU A 296 -10.46 2.35 4.55
C LEU A 296 -9.07 1.74 4.78
N LEU A 297 -8.20 2.43 5.53
CA LEU A 297 -6.87 1.93 5.88
C LEU A 297 -6.94 0.67 6.74
N ARG A 298 -7.80 0.66 7.77
CA ARG A 298 -8.01 -0.54 8.61
C ARG A 298 -8.61 -1.69 7.83
N ARG A 299 -9.58 -1.43 6.95
CA ARG A 299 -10.13 -2.45 6.05
C ARG A 299 -9.04 -3.08 5.20
N GLN A 300 -8.19 -2.25 4.57
CA GLN A 300 -7.09 -2.73 3.75
C GLN A 300 -6.12 -3.63 4.51
N ALA A 301 -5.79 -3.26 5.75
CA ALA A 301 -4.89 -4.04 6.60
C ALA A 301 -5.39 -5.48 6.84
N TYR A 302 -6.70 -5.71 6.89
CA TYR A 302 -7.27 -7.04 7.17
C TYR A 302 -7.88 -7.75 5.96
N SER A 303 -8.27 -7.02 4.91
CA SER A 303 -8.97 -7.58 3.76
C SER A 303 -8.16 -8.65 3.02
N ARG A 304 -8.84 -9.73 2.64
CA ARG A 304 -8.33 -10.82 1.81
C ARG A 304 -9.32 -11.13 0.67
N PRO A 305 -8.83 -11.55 -0.53
CA PRO A 305 -7.43 -11.60 -0.94
C PRO A 305 -6.77 -10.21 -0.95
N ARG A 306 -5.43 -10.16 -0.92
CA ARG A 306 -4.71 -8.88 -0.96
C ARG A 306 -4.87 -8.24 -2.33
N LYS A 307 -5.39 -7.02 -2.35
CA LYS A 307 -5.55 -6.19 -3.55
C LYS A 307 -4.94 -4.82 -3.31
N PRO A 308 -4.28 -4.21 -4.31
CA PRO A 308 -3.82 -2.84 -4.19
C PRO A 308 -4.97 -1.86 -3.97
N LEU A 309 -4.68 -0.79 -3.23
CA LEU A 309 -5.63 0.26 -2.91
C LEU A 309 -5.08 1.62 -3.35
N ILE A 310 -5.81 2.31 -4.23
CA ILE A 310 -5.49 3.64 -4.73
C ILE A 310 -6.39 4.65 -4.01
N ILE A 311 -5.79 5.50 -3.17
CA ILE A 311 -6.49 6.53 -2.41
C ILE A 311 -6.14 7.91 -2.96
N PHE A 312 -7.15 8.63 -3.44
CA PHE A 312 -7.03 10.05 -3.73
C PHE A 312 -7.16 10.84 -2.43
N THR A 313 -6.02 11.12 -1.81
CA THR A 313 -5.97 11.84 -0.53
C THR A 313 -6.18 13.33 -0.76
N PRO A 314 -6.78 14.06 0.20
CA PRO A 314 -7.12 15.45 0.01
C PRO A 314 -5.95 16.38 0.29
N LYS A 315 -6.09 17.62 -0.19
CA LYS A 315 -5.21 18.75 0.18
C LYS A 315 -5.96 19.77 1.03
N GLN A 316 -7.04 20.39 0.53
CA GLN A 316 -7.84 21.32 1.34
C GLN A 316 -8.59 20.64 2.50
N LEU A 317 -9.12 19.43 2.30
CA LEU A 317 -9.91 18.76 3.35
C LEU A 317 -9.09 18.41 4.60
N LEU A 318 -7.76 18.44 4.50
CA LEU A 318 -6.85 18.27 5.65
C LEU A 318 -7.15 19.26 6.78
N ARG A 319 -7.72 20.43 6.47
CA ARG A 319 -8.03 21.49 7.45
C ARG A 319 -9.47 21.99 7.39
N LEU A 320 -10.31 21.44 6.51
CA LEU A 320 -11.69 21.89 6.37
C LEU A 320 -12.52 21.41 7.57
N LYS A 321 -13.03 22.35 8.38
CA LYS A 321 -13.85 22.01 9.56
C LYS A 321 -15.09 21.18 9.21
N ALA A 322 -15.73 21.47 8.08
CA ALA A 322 -16.90 20.72 7.61
C ALA A 322 -16.58 19.26 7.24
N ALA A 323 -15.30 18.93 7.05
CA ALA A 323 -14.86 17.56 6.80
C ALA A 323 -14.50 16.79 8.08
N ALA A 324 -14.47 17.43 9.25
CA ALA A 324 -14.08 16.77 10.49
C ALA A 324 -15.09 15.67 10.91
N SER A 325 -14.60 14.63 11.57
CA SER A 325 -15.41 13.50 12.05
C SER A 325 -15.62 13.53 13.56
N SER A 326 -16.71 12.92 14.03
CA SER A 326 -16.97 12.74 15.47
C SER A 326 -16.17 11.56 16.02
N VAL A 327 -16.19 11.31 17.34
CA VAL A 327 -15.56 10.11 17.92
C VAL A 327 -16.32 8.85 17.51
N GLU A 328 -17.65 8.93 17.51
CA GLU A 328 -18.55 7.83 17.18
C GLU A 328 -18.30 7.30 15.76
N ASP A 329 -17.97 8.20 14.83
CA ASP A 329 -17.59 7.82 13.47
C ASP A 329 -16.43 6.82 13.44
N PHE A 330 -15.53 6.78 14.44
CA PHE A 330 -14.41 5.82 14.54
C PHE A 330 -14.74 4.61 15.42
N THR A 331 -15.65 4.76 16.39
CA THR A 331 -15.92 3.72 17.39
C THR A 331 -17.11 2.82 17.07
N SER A 332 -18.00 3.26 16.19
CA SER A 332 -19.14 2.47 15.70
C SER A 332 -19.33 2.55 14.19
N GLY A 333 -18.54 3.39 13.51
CA GLY A 333 -18.58 3.53 12.06
C GLY A 333 -17.91 2.41 11.28
N ALA A 334 -18.00 2.53 9.95
CA ALA A 334 -17.32 1.68 8.98
C ALA A 334 -17.08 2.45 7.68
N PHE A 335 -16.24 1.90 6.80
CA PHE A 335 -16.08 2.47 5.46
C PHE A 335 -17.39 2.33 4.67
N ARG A 336 -17.91 3.45 4.17
CA ARG A 336 -19.10 3.50 3.33
C ARG A 336 -18.68 3.76 1.87
N PRO A 337 -18.87 2.80 0.94
CA PRO A 337 -18.58 3.02 -0.48
C PRO A 337 -19.40 4.15 -1.09
N VAL A 338 -20.61 4.36 -0.57
CA VAL A 338 -21.50 5.47 -0.92
C VAL A 338 -22.00 6.09 0.38
N ILE A 339 -21.86 7.41 0.51
CA ILE A 339 -22.39 8.18 1.64
C ILE A 339 -23.72 8.79 1.19
N PRO A 340 -24.86 8.42 1.80
CA PRO A 340 -26.15 9.02 1.46
C PRO A 340 -26.22 10.48 1.95
N GLU A 341 -27.22 11.21 1.44
CA GLU A 341 -27.61 12.49 2.04
C GLU A 341 -27.93 12.31 3.53
N HIS A 342 -27.46 13.22 4.35
CA HIS A 342 -27.60 13.18 5.81
C HIS A 342 -28.58 14.23 6.33
N GLU A 343 -28.87 15.28 5.55
CA GLU A 343 -29.98 16.18 5.85
C GLU A 343 -31.33 15.46 5.67
N GLN A 344 -32.27 15.74 6.57
CA GLN A 344 -33.65 15.26 6.44
C GLN A 344 -34.36 16.03 5.34
N LEU A 345 -34.40 15.45 4.15
CA LEU A 345 -35.15 15.98 3.01
C LEU A 345 -36.54 15.31 2.91
N GLN A 346 -37.53 16.03 2.38
CA GLN A 346 -38.80 15.44 1.96
C GLN A 346 -38.56 14.70 0.63
N ALA A 347 -38.55 13.37 0.69
CA ALA A 347 -38.10 12.54 -0.44
C ALA A 347 -38.92 12.74 -1.72
N ASP A 348 -40.21 13.06 -1.58
CA ASP A 348 -41.14 13.37 -2.67
C ASP A 348 -40.92 14.76 -3.30
N ALA A 349 -40.25 15.67 -2.58
CA ALA A 349 -39.87 16.99 -3.08
C ALA A 349 -38.49 17.00 -3.78
N VAL A 350 -37.76 15.89 -3.78
CA VAL A 350 -36.43 15.80 -4.43
C VAL A 350 -36.58 15.62 -5.94
N GLU A 351 -36.29 16.68 -6.71
CA GLU A 351 -36.35 16.64 -8.18
C GLU A 351 -35.04 16.21 -8.85
N ARG A 352 -33.90 16.31 -8.14
CA ARG A 352 -32.56 16.06 -8.70
C ARG A 352 -31.61 15.48 -7.65
N VAL A 353 -30.91 14.40 -8.03
CA VAL A 353 -29.81 13.82 -7.25
C VAL A 353 -28.49 14.10 -7.98
N LEU A 354 -27.53 14.72 -7.30
CA LEU A 354 -26.18 14.96 -7.81
C LEU A 354 -25.23 13.92 -7.23
N LEU A 355 -24.66 13.08 -8.10
CA LEU A 355 -23.60 12.17 -7.72
C LEU A 355 -22.26 12.89 -7.79
N VAL A 356 -21.47 12.80 -6.72
CA VAL A 356 -20.17 13.46 -6.60
C VAL A 356 -19.20 12.56 -5.86
N SER A 357 -17.91 12.70 -6.18
CA SER A 357 -16.82 11.98 -5.53
C SER A 357 -15.75 12.97 -5.07
N GLY A 358 -15.24 12.77 -3.86
CA GLY A 358 -14.19 13.59 -3.28
C GLY A 358 -14.62 15.01 -2.92
N ARG A 359 -13.63 15.91 -2.87
CA ARG A 359 -13.76 17.27 -2.31
C ARG A 359 -14.89 18.14 -2.88
N LEU A 360 -15.30 17.91 -4.13
CA LEU A 360 -16.31 18.71 -4.81
C LEU A 360 -17.66 18.66 -4.07
N TYR A 361 -17.89 17.60 -3.29
CA TYR A 361 -19.02 17.51 -2.37
C TYR A 361 -19.17 18.75 -1.48
N TYR A 362 -18.07 19.24 -0.89
CA TYR A 362 -18.12 20.36 0.03
C TYR A 362 -18.39 21.69 -0.68
N ASP A 363 -17.94 21.82 -1.93
CA ASP A 363 -18.22 23.00 -2.74
C ASP A 363 -19.72 23.04 -3.11
N LEU A 364 -20.29 21.89 -3.49
CA LEU A 364 -21.74 21.74 -3.74
C LEU A 364 -22.58 21.98 -2.48
N LEU A 365 -22.17 21.41 -1.34
CA LEU A 365 -22.87 21.57 -0.07
C LEU A 365 -22.94 23.05 0.35
N SER A 366 -21.88 23.82 0.08
CA SER A 366 -21.86 25.25 0.40
C SER A 366 -22.72 26.13 -0.53
N THR A 367 -23.15 25.60 -1.67
CA THR A 367 -23.88 26.34 -2.71
C THR A 367 -25.36 25.94 -2.81
N ARG A 368 -25.75 24.80 -2.24
CA ARG A 368 -27.09 24.22 -2.38
C ARG A 368 -28.17 25.02 -1.67
#